data_AF-A0A976S364-F1
#
_entry.id   AF-A0A976S364-F1
#
_cell.length_a   1.000
_cell.length_b   1.000
_cell.length_c   1.000
_cell.angle_alpha   90.00
_cell.angle_beta   90.00
_cell.angle_gamma   90.00
#
_symmetry.space_group_name_H-M   'P 1'
#
loop_
_entity.id
_entity.type
_entity.pdbx_description
1 polymer ?
#
loop_
_entity_poly.entity_id
_entity_poly.type
_entity_poly.pdbx_seq_one_letter_code
_entity_poly.pdbx_strand_id
1 'polypeptide(L)'
;MTLAVITTIVILGVLALFQVLLACGAPFGYLAWGGTHRTLPPKLRIGSILSVIIYAGIALCLLSKAAVLTAIPPGVLLNTLSWVIFTYFLVGVFINILSRSKPERYVMSTVSLILASCTFVIAIS
;
A
#
# COMPACT_ATOMS: atom_id res chain seq x y z
N MET A 1 -7.55 16.28 -5.21
CA MET A 1 -8.08 15.25 -4.28
C MET A 1 -8.64 14.03 -5.03
N THR A 2 -9.70 14.15 -5.83
CA THR A 2 -10.40 13.00 -6.45
C THR A 2 -9.50 12.06 -7.26
N LEU A 3 -8.67 12.60 -8.18
CA LEU A 3 -7.73 11.79 -8.95
C LEU A 3 -6.73 11.05 -8.05
N ALA A 4 -6.24 11.69 -6.99
CA ALA A 4 -5.31 11.06 -6.06
C ALA A 4 -5.97 9.88 -5.32
N VAL A 5 -7.24 10.02 -4.93
CA VAL A 5 -8.02 8.93 -4.30
C VAL A 5 -8.20 7.79 -5.28
N ILE A 6 -8.67 8.05 -6.51
CA ILE A 6 -8.88 7.02 -7.53
C ILE A 6 -7.57 6.26 -7.81
N THR A 7 -6.48 6.98 -8.09
CA THR A 7 -5.16 6.38 -8.33
C THR A 7 -4.72 5.52 -7.16
N THR A 8 -4.87 6.00 -5.93
CA THR A 8 -4.49 5.25 -4.73
C THR A 8 -5.30 3.97 -4.59
N ILE A 9 -6.63 4.03 -4.76
CA ILE A 9 -7.50 2.87 -4.65
C ILE A 9 -7.20 1.82 -5.72
N VAL A 10 -6.98 2.25 -6.97
CA VAL A 10 -6.61 1.33 -8.06
C VAL A 10 -5.29 0.61 -7.75
N ILE A 11 -4.26 1.35 -7.33
CA ILE A 11 -2.96 0.78 -6.98
C ILE A 11 -3.09 -0.18 -5.79
N LEU A 12 -3.82 0.20 -4.74
CA LEU A 12 -4.07 -0.67 -3.58
C LEU A 12 -4.82 -1.94 -3.96
N GLY A 13 -5.78 -1.88 -4.89
CA GLY A 13 -6.48 -3.04 -5.41
C GLY A 13 -5.54 -4.00 -6.15
N VAL A 14 -4.67 -3.47 -7.01
CA VAL A 14 -3.64 -4.28 -7.70
C VAL A 14 -2.67 -4.91 -6.70
N LEU A 15 -2.21 -4.15 -5.70
CA LEU A 15 -1.34 -4.66 -4.65
C LEU A 15 -2.04 -5.72 -3.79
N ALA A 16 -3.32 -5.56 -3.46
CA ALA A 16 -4.09 -6.56 -2.73
C ALA A 16 -4.18 -7.87 -3.53
N LEU A 17 -4.51 -7.79 -4.83
CA LEU A 17 -4.53 -8.97 -5.69
C LEU A 17 -3.15 -9.64 -5.76
N PHE A 18 -2.09 -8.85 -5.89
CA PHE A 18 -0.72 -9.34 -5.86
C PHE A 18 -0.40 -10.09 -4.54
N GLN A 19 -0.76 -9.51 -3.39
CA GLN A 19 -0.56 -10.16 -2.08
C GLN A 19 -1.39 -11.45 -1.92
N VAL A 20 -2.61 -11.49 -2.44
CA VAL A 20 -3.43 -12.72 -2.48
C VAL A 20 -2.73 -13.81 -3.31
N LEU A 21 -2.22 -13.46 -4.49
CA LEU A 21 -1.46 -14.40 -5.33
C LEU A 21 -0.21 -14.93 -4.60
N LEU A 22 0.53 -14.08 -3.90
CA LEU A 22 1.68 -14.50 -3.08
C LEU A 22 1.27 -15.44 -1.95
N ALA A 23 0.16 -15.16 -1.27
CA ALA A 23 -0.39 -16.02 -0.22
C ALA A 23 -0.82 -17.40 -0.77
N CYS A 24 -1.37 -17.44 -1.99
CA CYS A 24 -1.68 -18.69 -2.71
C CYS A 24 -0.43 -19.44 -3.21
N GLY A 25 0.76 -18.82 -3.16
CA GLY A 25 2.02 -19.46 -3.56
C GLY A 25 2.44 -19.20 -5.00
N ALA A 26 1.91 -18.17 -5.65
CA ALA A 26 2.34 -17.75 -6.99
C ALA A 26 3.85 -17.42 -7.02
N PRO A 27 4.55 -17.66 -8.15
CA PRO A 27 6.00 -17.52 -8.25
C PRO A 27 6.48 -16.06 -8.45
N PHE A 28 5.81 -15.11 -7.80
CA PHE A 28 6.12 -13.67 -7.88
C PHE A 28 6.85 -13.13 -6.66
N GLY A 29 7.34 -14.00 -5.77
CA GLY A 29 8.04 -13.59 -4.55
C GLY A 29 9.32 -12.80 -4.81
N TYR A 30 9.90 -12.85 -6.02
CA TYR A 30 11.04 -12.01 -6.39
C TYR A 30 10.72 -10.50 -6.43
N LEU A 31 9.43 -10.14 -6.51
CA LEU A 31 8.92 -8.76 -6.50
C LEU A 31 8.57 -8.24 -5.10
N ALA A 32 8.68 -9.07 -4.05
CA ALA A 32 8.26 -8.70 -2.70
C ALA A 32 9.17 -9.33 -1.64
N TRP A 33 9.07 -8.84 -0.40
CA TRP A 33 9.76 -9.43 0.76
C TRP A 33 11.28 -9.61 0.51
N GLY A 34 11.92 -8.64 -0.13
CA GLY A 34 13.36 -8.66 -0.42
C GLY A 34 13.78 -9.49 -1.63
N GLY A 35 12.83 -10.13 -2.33
CA GLY A 35 13.05 -10.90 -3.56
C GLY A 35 13.88 -12.17 -3.43
N THR A 36 14.06 -12.66 -2.21
CA THR A 36 14.91 -13.84 -1.88
C THR A 36 14.28 -15.17 -2.29
N HIS A 37 12.96 -15.24 -2.35
CA HIS A 37 12.22 -16.47 -2.62
C HIS A 37 11.32 -16.29 -3.84
N ARG A 38 11.36 -17.22 -4.79
CA ARG A 38 10.45 -17.19 -5.94
C ARG A 38 9.01 -17.50 -5.52
N THR A 39 8.83 -18.47 -4.64
CA THR A 39 7.56 -18.80 -3.99
C THR A 39 7.69 -18.56 -2.48
N LEU A 40 6.69 -17.93 -1.87
CA LEU A 40 6.82 -17.52 -0.47
C LEU A 40 6.74 -18.72 0.49
N PRO A 41 7.65 -18.79 1.49
CA PRO A 41 7.50 -19.70 2.61
C PRO A 41 6.27 -19.33 3.47
N PRO A 42 5.69 -20.27 4.24
CA PRO A 42 4.44 -20.06 4.97
C PRO A 42 4.38 -18.80 5.84
N LYS A 43 5.50 -18.45 6.51
CA LYS A 43 5.57 -17.25 7.36
C LYS A 43 5.34 -15.95 6.57
N LEU A 44 5.91 -15.85 5.36
CA LEU A 44 5.75 -14.66 4.51
C LEU A 44 4.37 -14.63 3.82
N ARG A 45 3.71 -15.79 3.66
CA ARG A 45 2.32 -15.84 3.19
C ARG A 45 1.36 -15.21 4.20
N ILE A 46 1.57 -15.43 5.50
CA ILE A 46 0.82 -14.75 6.56
C ILE A 46 1.04 -13.22 6.47
N GLY A 47 2.29 -12.79 6.26
CA GLY A 47 2.58 -11.37 6.02
C GLY A 47 1.83 -10.80 4.81
N SER A 48 1.67 -11.58 3.75
CA SER A 48 0.93 -11.18 2.55
C SER A 48 -0.56 -11.04 2.84
N ILE A 49 -1.16 -11.97 3.59
CA ILE A 49 -2.56 -11.88 4.05
C ILE A 49 -2.77 -10.63 4.91
N LEU A 50 -1.88 -10.38 5.87
CA LEU A 50 -1.94 -9.18 6.72
C LEU A 50 -1.83 -7.89 5.89
N SER A 51 -1.01 -7.90 4.83
CA SER A 51 -0.87 -6.75 3.93
C SER A 51 -2.19 -6.43 3.22
N VAL A 52 -2.97 -7.43 2.80
CA VAL A 52 -4.31 -7.22 2.20
C VAL A 52 -5.24 -6.51 3.18
N ILE A 53 -5.25 -6.92 4.44
CA ILE A 53 -6.09 -6.31 5.49
C ILE A 53 -5.66 -4.85 5.72
N ILE A 54 -4.36 -4.59 5.79
CA ILE A 54 -3.83 -3.23 5.92
C ILE A 54 -4.24 -2.36 4.72
N TYR A 55 -4.10 -2.86 3.50
CA TYR A 55 -4.50 -2.12 2.29
C TYR A 55 -6.01 -1.81 2.27
N ALA A 56 -6.85 -2.75 2.71
CA ALA A 56 -8.28 -2.51 2.84
C ALA A 56 -8.60 -1.42 3.88
N GLY A 57 -7.93 -1.44 5.04
CA GLY A 57 -8.08 -0.41 6.06
C GLY A 57 -7.65 0.98 5.57
N ILE A 58 -6.52 1.06 4.85
CA ILE A 58 -6.05 2.29 4.20
C ILE A 58 -7.10 2.80 3.19
N ALA A 59 -7.60 1.93 2.31
CA ALA A 59 -8.61 2.28 1.31
C ALA A 59 -9.87 2.86 1.96
N LEU A 60 -10.38 2.21 3.02
CA LEU A 60 -11.55 2.67 3.77
C LEU A 60 -11.34 4.07 4.38
N CYS A 61 -10.17 4.31 4.96
CA CYS A 61 -9.81 5.62 5.51
C CYS A 61 -9.77 6.71 4.44
N LEU A 62 -9.13 6.45 3.29
CA LEU A 62 -9.01 7.43 2.22
C LEU A 62 -10.35 7.70 1.52
N LEU A 63 -11.20 6.68 1.35
CA LEU A 63 -12.57 6.87 0.85
C LEU A 63 -13.45 7.66 1.83
N SER A 64 -13.25 7.48 3.13
CA SER A 64 -13.93 8.29 4.15
C SER A 64 -13.46 9.74 4.13
N LYS A 65 -12.14 9.99 3.96
CA LYS A 65 -11.57 11.34 3.80
C LYS A 65 -12.08 12.03 2.53
N ALA A 66 -12.38 11.26 1.49
CA ALA A 66 -12.97 11.76 0.25
C ALA A 66 -14.52 11.92 0.31
N ALA A 67 -15.15 11.67 1.46
CA ALA A 67 -16.60 11.65 1.65
C ALA A 67 -17.36 10.68 0.73
N VAL A 68 -16.69 9.64 0.21
CA VAL A 68 -17.30 8.58 -0.60
C VAL A 68 -17.96 7.53 0.30
N LEU A 69 -17.37 7.28 1.47
CA LEU A 69 -17.90 6.39 2.51
C LEU A 69 -18.05 7.14 3.82
N THR A 70 -18.99 6.72 4.66
CA THR A 70 -19.21 7.28 6.01
C THR A 70 -18.70 6.37 7.12
N ALA A 71 -17.69 5.53 6.82
CA ALA A 71 -17.18 4.54 7.76
C ALA A 71 -16.39 5.16 8.92
N ILE A 72 -15.72 6.31 8.68
CA ILE A 72 -15.03 7.09 9.70
C ILE A 72 -15.56 8.52 9.64
N PRO A 73 -16.05 9.10 10.77
CA PRO A 73 -16.57 10.46 10.77
C PRO A 73 -15.46 11.49 10.49
N PRO A 74 -15.81 12.62 9.83
CA PRO A 74 -14.86 13.71 9.61
C PRO A 74 -14.40 14.32 10.94
N GLY A 75 -13.13 14.66 11.03
CA GLY A 75 -12.56 15.28 12.23
C GLY A 75 -11.07 15.01 12.39
N VAL A 76 -10.56 15.31 13.58
CA VAL A 76 -9.13 15.20 13.92
C VAL A 76 -8.60 13.78 13.67
N LEU A 77 -9.36 12.75 14.06
CA LEU A 77 -8.96 11.35 13.87
C LEU A 77 -8.71 11.02 12.40
N LEU A 78 -9.67 11.30 11.51
CA LEU A 78 -9.57 11.01 10.08
C LEU A 78 -8.42 11.79 9.42
N ASN A 79 -8.19 13.02 9.88
CA ASN A 79 -7.06 13.82 9.41
C ASN A 79 -5.72 13.23 9.84
N THR A 80 -5.58 12.86 11.12
CA THR A 80 -4.38 12.21 11.65
C THR A 80 -4.10 10.90 10.95
N LEU A 81 -5.12 10.05 10.74
CA LEU A 81 -4.96 8.79 10.00
C LEU A 81 -4.45 9.00 8.58
N SER A 82 -4.91 10.05 7.88
CA SER A 82 -4.45 10.38 6.53
C SER A 82 -2.95 10.73 6.50
N TRP A 83 -2.46 11.46 7.51
CA TRP A 83 -1.02 11.75 7.67
C TRP A 83 -0.19 10.52 8.06
N VAL A 84 -0.74 9.63 8.89
CA VAL A 84 -0.10 8.35 9.23
C VAL A 84 0.05 7.48 7.99
N ILE A 85 -0.99 7.40 7.16
CA ILE A 85 -0.97 6.65 5.88
C ILE A 85 0.08 7.24 4.92
N PHE A 86 0.15 8.56 4.79
CA PHE A 86 1.19 9.22 4.01
C PHE A 86 2.59 8.83 4.51
N THR A 87 2.82 8.94 5.81
CA THR A 87 4.10 8.61 6.43
C THR A 87 4.48 7.14 6.20
N TYR A 88 3.51 6.23 6.29
CA TYR A 88 3.71 4.81 6.01
C TYR A 88 4.23 4.59 4.58
N PHE A 89 3.60 5.19 3.56
CA PHE A 89 4.08 5.06 2.18
C PHE A 89 5.40 5.75 1.95
N LEU A 90 5.63 6.91 2.57
CA LEU A 90 6.90 7.63 2.51
C LEU A 90 8.05 6.77 3.05
N VAL A 91 7.86 6.12 4.20
CA VAL A 91 8.82 5.15 4.74
C VAL A 91 9.01 3.97 3.78
N GLY A 92 7.92 3.48 3.19
CA GLY A 92 7.94 2.44 2.16
C GLY A 92 8.82 2.78 0.95
N VAL A 93 8.81 4.05 0.50
CA VAL A 93 9.71 4.52 -0.58
C VAL A 93 11.17 4.25 -0.22
N PHE A 94 11.59 4.68 0.98
CA PHE A 94 12.98 4.50 1.41
C PHE A 94 13.35 3.03 1.56
N ILE A 95 12.49 2.22 2.18
CA ILE A 95 12.71 0.78 2.34
C ILE A 95 12.85 0.10 0.97
N ASN A 96 11.97 0.42 0.02
CA ASN A 96 11.99 -0.18 -1.32
C ASN A 96 13.21 0.27 -2.13
N ILE A 97 13.64 1.54 -2.00
CA ILE A 97 14.87 2.03 -2.67
C ILE A 97 16.09 1.25 -2.17
N LEU A 98 16.10 0.89 -0.88
CA LEU A 98 17.17 0.11 -0.26
C LEU A 98 17.06 -1.40 -0.52
N SER A 99 16.00 -1.90 -1.18
CA SER A 99 15.84 -3.34 -1.43
C SER A 99 17.01 -3.90 -2.23
N ARG A 100 17.45 -5.11 -1.86
CA ARG A 100 18.51 -5.86 -2.56
C ARG A 100 18.03 -6.46 -3.88
N SER A 101 16.72 -6.66 -4.05
CA SER A 101 16.12 -7.15 -5.28
C SER A 101 15.96 -5.99 -6.26
N LYS A 102 16.66 -6.04 -7.40
CA LYS A 102 16.51 -5.06 -8.48
C LYS A 102 15.04 -4.87 -8.93
N PRO A 103 14.27 -5.93 -9.23
CA PRO A 103 12.91 -5.75 -9.70
C PRO A 103 11.99 -5.19 -8.61
N GLU A 104 12.15 -5.60 -7.35
CA GLU A 104 11.41 -4.99 -6.22
C GLU A 104 11.78 -3.52 -6.05
N ARG A 105 13.07 -3.17 -6.10
CA ARG A 105 13.55 -1.79 -5.99
C ARG A 105 12.90 -0.90 -7.05
N TYR A 106 12.96 -1.27 -8.33
CA TYR A 106 12.40 -0.42 -9.38
C TYR A 106 10.87 -0.34 -9.30
N VAL A 107 10.18 -1.47 -9.19
CA VAL A 107 8.71 -1.48 -9.22
C VAL A 107 8.13 -0.91 -7.93
N MET A 108 8.56 -1.40 -6.79
CA MET A 108 7.96 -1.04 -5.50
C MET A 108 8.35 0.37 -5.05
N SER A 109 9.56 0.87 -5.37
CA SER A 109 9.87 2.28 -5.10
C SER A 109 8.99 3.23 -5.90
N THR A 110 8.79 2.96 -7.20
CA THR A 110 7.90 3.78 -8.04
C THR A 110 6.47 3.72 -7.53
N VAL A 111 5.95 2.53 -7.21
CA VAL A 111 4.60 2.36 -6.66
C VAL A 111 4.45 3.09 -5.33
N SER A 112 5.39 2.91 -4.38
CA SER A 112 5.35 3.61 -3.10
C SER A 112 5.47 5.12 -3.25
N LEU A 113 6.24 5.61 -4.23
CA LEU A 113 6.39 7.04 -4.46
C LEU A 113 5.08 7.65 -4.96
N ILE A 114 4.42 7.01 -5.93
CA ILE A 114 3.11 7.43 -6.43
C ILE A 114 2.09 7.44 -5.28
N LEU A 115 2.08 6.39 -4.47
CA LEU A 115 1.19 6.30 -3.30
C LEU A 115 1.48 7.39 -2.27
N ALA A 116 2.75 7.66 -1.95
CA ALA A 116 3.15 8.73 -1.04
C ALA A 116 2.71 10.10 -1.57
N SER A 117 2.94 10.40 -2.85
CA SER A 117 2.49 11.67 -3.45
C SER A 117 0.97 11.81 -3.44
N CYS A 118 0.23 10.76 -3.80
CA CYS A 118 -1.23 10.80 -3.81
C CYS A 118 -1.80 10.96 -2.40
N THR A 119 -1.28 10.21 -1.43
CA THR A 119 -1.74 10.28 -0.04
C THR A 119 -1.36 11.57 0.65
N PHE A 120 -0.24 12.20 0.27
CA PHE A 120 0.10 13.56 0.69
C PHE A 120 -0.96 14.57 0.23
N VAL A 121 -1.35 14.53 -1.06
CA VAL A 121 -2.40 15.41 -1.62
C VAL A 121 -3.74 15.21 -0.89
N ILE A 122 -4.05 14.00 -0.46
CA ILE A 122 -5.26 13.70 0.32
C ILE A 122 -5.14 14.20 1.78
N ALA A 123 -3.94 14.10 2.38
CA ALA A 123 -3.71 14.51 3.76
C ALA A 123 -3.77 16.04 3.97
N ILE A 124 -3.38 16.82 2.95
CA ILE A 124 -3.43 18.28 2.98
C ILE A 124 -4.79 18.87 2.59
N SER A 125 -5.72 18.05 2.08
CA SER A 125 -7.07 18.47 1.67
C SER A 125 -8.11 18.42 2.78
#